data_AF-A0A430QT73-F1
#
_entry.id   AF-A0A430QT73-F1
#
_cell.length_a   1.000
_cell.length_b   1.000
_cell.length_c   1.000
_cell.angle_alpha   90.00
_cell.angle_beta   90.00
_cell.angle_gamma   90.00
#
_symmetry.space_group_name_H-M   'P 1'
#
loop_
_entity.id
_entity.type
_entity.pdbx_description
1 polymer ?
#
loop_
_entity_poly.entity_id
_entity_poly.type
_entity_poly.pdbx_seq_one_letter_code
_entity_poly.pdbx_strand_id
1 'polypeptide(L)'
;MTYFCVLSRTVIQCIGGFLEAFQKIADCAYGSNCGLKDLGSSMTRFCLRERGLESRLRTFNSQLTECLTAPLVDRLEEWKRSVAQLDRENGKEWRRAKSELQRATCELEKLSKRSRRKVSKNVNPLF
;
A
#
# COMPACT_ATOMS: atom_id res chain seq x y z
N MET A 1 -8.78 0.02 -1.02
CA MET A 1 -8.85 1.36 -1.66
C MET A 1 -9.26 1.31 -3.12
N THR A 2 -8.75 0.37 -3.94
CA THR A 2 -9.07 0.28 -5.37
C THR A 2 -10.58 0.24 -5.67
N TYR A 3 -11.35 -0.56 -4.93
CA TYR A 3 -12.81 -0.63 -5.06
C TYR A 3 -13.52 0.70 -4.73
N PHE A 4 -12.99 1.47 -3.77
CA PHE A 4 -13.56 2.77 -3.39
C PHE A 4 -13.32 3.82 -4.46
N CYS A 5 -12.10 3.88 -5.03
CA CYS A 5 -11.78 4.80 -6.13
C CYS A 5 -12.59 4.48 -7.40
N VAL A 6 -12.79 3.19 -7.70
CA VAL A 6 -13.63 2.75 -8.83
C VAL A 6 -15.10 3.09 -8.60
N LEU A 7 -15.65 2.80 -7.42
CA LEU A 7 -17.03 3.15 -7.07
C LEU A 7 -17.27 4.66 -7.16
N SER A 8 -16.36 5.45 -6.57
CA SER A 8 -16.45 6.92 -6.58
C SER A 8 -16.43 7.47 -8.01
N ARG A 9 -15.57 6.92 -8.89
CA ARG A 9 -15.52 7.30 -10.30
C ARG A 9 -16.85 7.03 -11.02
N THR A 10 -17.44 5.85 -10.79
CA THR A 10 -18.74 5.49 -11.40
C THR A 10 -19.85 6.42 -10.93
N VAL A 11 -19.93 6.70 -9.62
CA VAL A 11 -20.94 7.62 -9.06
C VAL A 11 -20.82 9.01 -9.68
N ILE A 12 -19.60 9.54 -9.79
CA ILE A 12 -19.34 10.85 -10.40
C ILE A 12 -19.80 10.87 -11.88
N GLN A 13 -19.57 9.78 -12.63
CA GLN A 13 -20.06 9.68 -14.01
C GLN A 13 -21.59 9.66 -14.09
N CYS A 14 -22.24 8.92 -13.20
CA CYS A 14 -23.70 8.91 -13.11
C CYS A 14 -24.27 10.29 -12.78
N ILE A 15 -23.63 11.04 -11.87
CA ILE A 15 -24.02 12.43 -11.56
C ILE A 15 -23.91 13.30 -12.81
N GLY A 16 -22.80 13.23 -13.55
CA GLY A 16 -22.62 14.00 -14.78
C GLY A 16 -23.72 13.72 -15.81
N GLY A 17 -24.03 12.45 -16.05
CA GLY A 17 -25.09 12.05 -16.98
C GLY A 17 -26.49 12.50 -16.52
N PHE A 18 -26.78 12.42 -15.22
CA PHE A 18 -28.01 12.96 -14.65
C PHE A 18 -28.13 14.48 -14.87
N LEU A 19 -27.07 15.24 -14.59
CA LEU A 19 -27.07 16.70 -14.74
C LEU A 19 -27.20 17.12 -16.22
N GLU A 20 -26.65 16.37 -17.16
CA GLU A 20 -26.88 16.60 -18.59
C GLU A 20 -28.35 16.40 -18.97
N ALA A 21 -28.97 15.30 -18.54
CA ALA A 21 -30.38 15.05 -18.81
C ALA A 21 -31.27 16.11 -18.15
N PHE A 22 -30.97 16.48 -16.91
CA PHE A 22 -31.70 17.51 -16.16
C PHE A 22 -31.59 18.88 -16.83
N GLN A 23 -30.40 19.26 -17.32
CA GLN A 23 -30.22 20.53 -18.04
C GLN A 23 -31.07 20.58 -19.32
N LYS A 24 -31.18 19.48 -20.08
CA LYS A 24 -32.07 19.43 -21.25
C LYS A 24 -33.53 19.74 -20.89
N ILE A 25 -33.99 19.23 -19.73
CA ILE A 25 -35.34 19.52 -19.23
C ILE A 25 -35.46 21.01 -18.84
N ALA A 26 -34.44 21.56 -18.19
CA ALA A 26 -34.39 22.99 -17.83
C ALA A 26 -34.47 23.88 -19.08
N ASP A 27 -33.76 23.53 -20.15
CA ASP A 27 -33.75 24.26 -21.41
C ASP A 27 -35.13 24.20 -22.10
N CYS A 28 -35.81 23.04 -22.07
CA CYS A 28 -37.18 22.90 -22.56
C CYS A 28 -38.17 23.77 -21.78
N ALA A 29 -38.08 23.80 -20.45
CA ALA A 29 -38.92 24.64 -19.60
C ALA A 29 -38.70 26.14 -19.91
N TYR A 30 -37.44 26.55 -20.08
CA TYR A 30 -37.07 27.92 -20.43
C TYR A 30 -37.55 28.34 -21.83
N GLY A 31 -37.46 27.44 -22.81
CA GLY A 31 -37.89 27.69 -24.19
C GLY A 31 -39.41 27.63 -24.40
N SER A 32 -40.18 27.16 -23.41
CA SER A 32 -41.64 27.00 -23.55
C SER A 32 -42.38 28.34 -23.47
N ASN A 33 -43.43 28.49 -24.29
CA ASN A 33 -44.36 29.63 -24.22
C ASN A 33 -45.45 29.46 -23.14
N CYS A 34 -45.28 28.49 -22.23
CA CYS A 34 -46.27 28.11 -21.22
C CYS A 34 -46.06 28.79 -19.86
N GLY A 35 -45.25 29.87 -19.79
CA GLY A 35 -44.97 30.57 -18.53
C GLY A 35 -43.97 29.88 -17.61
N LEU A 36 -43.19 28.90 -18.09
CA LEU A 36 -42.23 28.14 -17.28
C LEU A 36 -40.79 28.71 -17.28
N LYS A 37 -40.59 29.93 -17.79
CA LYS A 37 -39.26 30.54 -17.96
C LYS A 37 -38.49 30.67 -16.64
N ASP A 38 -39.17 31.09 -15.58
CA ASP A 38 -38.56 31.25 -14.26
C ASP A 38 -38.21 29.91 -13.62
N LEU A 39 -39.00 28.87 -13.90
CA LEU A 39 -38.69 27.50 -13.50
C LEU A 39 -37.43 26.99 -14.21
N GLY A 40 -37.36 27.11 -15.54
CA GLY A 40 -36.16 26.73 -16.31
C GLY A 40 -34.90 27.47 -15.89
N SER A 41 -35.01 28.77 -15.58
CA SER A 41 -33.91 29.58 -15.03
C SER A 41 -33.46 29.10 -13.65
N SER A 42 -34.39 28.67 -12.80
CA SER A 42 -34.08 28.12 -11.47
C SER A 42 -33.44 26.74 -11.56
N MET A 43 -33.90 25.89 -12.46
CA MET A 43 -33.32 24.58 -12.75
C MET A 43 -31.90 24.69 -13.32
N THR A 44 -31.63 25.64 -14.21
CA THR A 44 -30.28 25.88 -14.75
C THR A 44 -29.31 26.32 -13.67
N ARG A 45 -29.75 27.19 -12.73
CA ARG A 45 -28.93 27.56 -11.56
C ARG A 45 -28.61 26.36 -10.66
N PHE A 46 -29.58 25.47 -10.46
CA PHE A 46 -29.36 24.21 -9.76
C PHE A 46 -28.29 23.36 -10.47
N CYS A 47 -28.40 23.14 -11.79
CA CYS A 47 -27.39 22.42 -12.57
C CYS A 47 -25.98 22.99 -12.43
N LEU A 48 -25.83 24.32 -12.55
CA LEU A 48 -24.53 24.98 -12.41
C LEU A 48 -23.92 24.73 -11.04
N ARG A 49 -24.73 24.79 -9.98
CA ARG A 49 -24.28 24.51 -8.61
C ARG A 49 -23.85 23.06 -8.44
N GLU A 50 -24.66 22.11 -8.92
CA GLU A 50 -24.36 20.67 -8.80
C GLU A 50 -23.15 20.26 -9.65
N ARG A 51 -22.95 20.87 -10.82
CA ARG A 51 -21.70 20.71 -11.61
C ARG A 51 -20.47 21.18 -10.85
N GLY A 52 -20.61 22.24 -10.05
CA GLY A 52 -19.57 22.69 -9.14
C GLY A 52 -19.21 21.64 -8.07
N LEU A 53 -20.21 20.95 -7.51
CA LEU A 53 -19.99 19.84 -6.57
C LEU A 53 -19.35 18.63 -7.25
N GLU A 54 -19.83 18.25 -8.44
CA GLU A 54 -19.26 17.18 -9.25
C GLU A 54 -17.77 17.41 -9.54
N SER A 55 -17.39 18.63 -9.93
CA SER A 55 -15.98 18.99 -10.18
C SER A 55 -15.11 18.84 -8.92
N ARG A 56 -15.63 19.20 -7.75
CA ARG A 56 -14.92 19.01 -6.47
C ARG A 56 -14.75 17.53 -6.15
N LEU A 57 -15.77 16.71 -6.40
CA LEU A 57 -15.68 15.26 -6.22
C LEU A 57 -14.65 14.62 -7.17
N ARG A 58 -14.59 15.06 -8.43
CA ARG A 58 -13.54 14.63 -9.37
C ARG A 58 -12.15 14.95 -8.84
N THR A 59 -11.94 16.18 -8.39
CA THR A 59 -10.66 16.64 -7.84
C THR A 59 -10.26 15.82 -6.61
N PHE A 60 -11.18 15.63 -5.67
CA PHE A 60 -10.97 14.83 -4.48
C PHE A 60 -10.61 13.38 -4.80
N ASN A 61 -11.32 12.75 -5.74
CA ASN A 61 -11.02 11.38 -6.16
C ASN A 61 -9.65 11.25 -6.85
N SER A 62 -9.23 12.27 -7.61
CA SER A 62 -7.88 12.33 -8.19
C SER A 62 -6.83 12.39 -7.09
N GLN A 63 -6.99 13.29 -6.13
CA GLN A 63 -6.05 13.44 -5.00
C GLN A 63 -5.98 12.18 -4.13
N LEU A 64 -7.10 11.50 -3.87
CA LEU A 64 -7.09 10.22 -3.17
C LEU A 64 -6.31 9.13 -3.94
N THR A 65 -6.36 9.17 -5.26
CA THR A 65 -5.66 8.21 -6.11
C THR A 65 -4.16 8.50 -6.12
N GLU A 66 -3.79 9.75 -6.40
CA GLU A 66 -2.40 10.18 -6.61
C GLU A 66 -1.62 10.33 -5.30
N CYS A 67 -2.24 10.86 -4.25
CA CYS A 67 -1.54 11.21 -3.01
C CYS A 67 -1.66 10.15 -1.92
N LEU A 68 -2.59 9.19 -2.05
CA LEU A 68 -2.80 8.16 -1.03
C LEU A 68 -2.72 6.75 -1.62
N THR A 69 -3.51 6.45 -2.65
CA THR A 69 -3.59 5.08 -3.18
C THR A 69 -2.29 4.64 -3.83
N ALA A 70 -1.78 5.40 -4.80
CA ALA A 70 -0.55 5.04 -5.51
C ALA A 70 0.67 4.97 -4.56
N PRO A 71 0.93 5.97 -3.69
CA PRO A 71 2.05 5.91 -2.76
C PRO A 71 2.00 4.71 -1.81
N LEU A 72 0.81 4.32 -1.33
CA LEU A 72 0.66 3.15 -0.46
C LEU A 72 0.94 1.84 -1.19
N VAL A 73 0.52 1.72 -2.45
CA VAL A 73 0.81 0.54 -3.28
C VAL A 73 2.32 0.42 -3.49
N ASP A 74 2.98 1.50 -3.88
CA ASP A 74 4.42 1.50 -4.12
C ASP A 74 5.22 1.16 -2.86
N ARG A 75 4.84 1.75 -1.71
CA ARG A 75 5.44 1.44 -0.41
C ARG A 75 5.24 0.00 0.01
N LEU A 76 4.07 -0.59 -0.25
CA LEU A 76 3.82 -1.99 0.06
C LEU A 76 4.75 -2.93 -0.75
N GLU A 77 4.94 -2.64 -2.04
CA GLU A 77 5.84 -3.44 -2.90
C GLU A 77 7.32 -3.23 -2.54
N GLU A 78 7.72 -2.03 -2.12
CA GLU A 78 9.03 -1.78 -1.53
C GLU A 78 9.23 -2.62 -0.26
N TRP A 79 8.28 -2.58 0.69
CA TRP A 79 8.38 -3.33 1.94
C TRP A 79 8.43 -4.83 1.73
N LYS A 80 7.64 -5.39 0.80
CA LYS A 80 7.73 -6.80 0.42
C LYS A 80 9.14 -7.19 -0.04
N ARG A 81 9.78 -6.34 -0.86
CA ARG A 81 11.16 -6.55 -1.30
C ARG A 81 12.15 -6.46 -0.14
N SER A 82 12.01 -5.46 0.72
CA SER A 82 12.86 -5.29 1.91
C SER A 82 12.77 -6.48 2.87
N VAL A 83 11.55 -6.98 3.15
CA VAL A 83 11.35 -8.18 3.99
C VAL A 83 12.03 -9.39 3.36
N ALA A 84 11.83 -9.63 2.07
CA ALA A 84 12.47 -10.76 1.38
C ALA A 84 14.01 -10.66 1.37
N GLN A 85 14.56 -9.44 1.34
CA GLN A 85 16.00 -9.22 1.48
C GLN A 85 16.48 -9.53 2.91
N LEU A 86 15.80 -8.99 3.93
CA LEU A 86 16.12 -9.24 5.33
C LEU A 86 16.09 -10.74 5.67
N ASP A 87 15.10 -11.48 5.17
CA ASP A 87 15.01 -12.93 5.38
C ASP A 87 16.22 -13.67 4.78
N ARG A 88 16.68 -13.25 3.59
CA ARG A 88 17.86 -13.82 2.94
C ARG A 88 19.15 -13.52 3.71
N GLU A 89 19.29 -12.28 4.19
CA GLU A 89 20.44 -11.83 4.97
C GLU A 89 20.49 -12.55 6.32
N ASN A 90 19.39 -12.56 7.07
CA ASN A 90 19.26 -13.27 8.33
C ASN A 90 19.56 -14.77 8.17
N GLY A 91 19.06 -15.41 7.11
CA GLY A 91 19.39 -16.81 6.80
C GLY A 91 20.86 -17.07 6.46
N LYS A 92 21.58 -16.07 5.91
CA LYS A 92 23.04 -16.17 5.69
C LYS A 92 23.80 -16.00 7.00
N GLU A 93 23.44 -15.00 7.79
CA GLU A 93 24.07 -14.71 9.09
C GLU A 93 23.89 -15.87 10.07
N TRP A 94 22.68 -16.40 10.19
CA TRP A 94 22.40 -17.57 11.01
C TRP A 94 23.28 -18.77 10.62
N ARG A 95 23.44 -19.03 9.32
CA ARG A 95 24.28 -20.14 8.82
C ARG A 95 25.75 -19.92 9.18
N ARG A 96 26.25 -18.69 9.00
CA ARG A 96 27.63 -18.32 9.37
C ARG A 96 27.87 -18.49 10.87
N ALA A 97 27.02 -17.91 11.71
CA ALA A 97 27.11 -18.01 13.16
C ALA A 97 27.06 -19.47 13.63
N LYS A 98 26.18 -20.29 13.04
CA LYS A 98 26.12 -21.72 13.32
C LYS A 98 27.42 -22.44 12.95
N SER A 99 27.99 -22.18 11.77
CA SER A 99 29.25 -22.79 11.34
C SER A 99 30.43 -22.37 12.21
N GLU A 100 30.49 -21.10 12.62
CA GLU A 100 31.51 -20.59 13.54
C GLU A 100 31.41 -21.25 14.92
N LEU A 101 30.19 -21.38 15.45
CA LEU A 101 29.94 -22.07 16.71
C LEU A 101 30.37 -23.55 16.63
N GLN A 102 29.99 -24.26 15.56
CA GLN A 102 30.40 -25.65 15.35
C GLN A 102 31.93 -25.80 15.29
N ARG A 103 32.62 -24.87 14.61
CA ARG A 103 34.08 -24.86 14.52
C ARG A 103 34.72 -24.61 15.90
N ALA A 104 34.21 -23.64 16.66
CA ALA A 104 34.70 -23.33 18.01
C ALA A 104 34.51 -24.52 18.96
N THR A 105 33.35 -25.19 18.93
CA THR A 105 33.08 -26.40 19.72
C THR A 105 34.04 -27.53 19.38
N CYS A 106 34.32 -27.77 18.09
CA CYS A 106 35.27 -28.79 17.66
C CYS A 106 36.70 -28.51 18.15
N GLU A 107 37.15 -27.25 18.09
CA GLU A 107 38.45 -26.85 18.63
C GLU A 107 38.54 -27.02 20.16
N LEU A 108 37.46 -26.66 20.88
CA LEU A 108 37.38 -26.86 22.32
C LEU A 108 37.47 -28.35 22.69
N GLU A 109 36.79 -29.24 21.96
CA GLU A 109 36.88 -30.69 22.16
C GLU A 109 38.30 -31.23 21.94
N LYS A 110 38.99 -30.77 20.88
CA LYS A 110 40.39 -31.16 20.61
C LYS A 110 41.32 -30.73 21.73
N LEU A 111 41.17 -29.50 22.23
CA LEU A 111 41.97 -28.97 23.35
C LEU A 111 41.68 -29.74 24.64
N SER A 112 40.40 -30.02 24.94
CA SER A 112 39.99 -30.84 26.09
C SER A 112 40.61 -32.24 26.04
N LYS A 113 40.59 -32.91 24.88
CA LYS A 113 41.26 -34.21 24.67
C LYS A 113 42.79 -34.12 24.85
N ARG A 114 43.45 -33.08 24.34
CA ARG A 114 44.89 -32.85 24.54
C ARG A 114 45.23 -32.64 26.02
N SER A 115 44.44 -31.86 26.75
CA SER A 115 44.61 -31.61 28.19
C SER A 115 44.50 -32.91 29.00
N ARG A 116 43.47 -33.73 28.76
CA ARG A 116 43.31 -35.04 29.42
C ARG A 116 44.48 -35.98 29.17
N ARG A 117 45.01 -36.03 27.94
CA ARG A 117 46.21 -36.83 27.63
C ARG A 117 47.46 -36.34 28.37
N LYS A 118 47.63 -35.03 28.55
CA LYS A 118 48.74 -34.47 29.33
C LYS A 118 48.62 -34.80 30.82
N VAL A 119 47.41 -34.69 31.39
CA VAL A 119 47.14 -35.08 32.78
C VAL A 119 47.43 -36.57 33.00
N SER A 120 46.96 -37.45 32.11
CA SER A 120 47.24 -38.90 32.22
C SER A 120 48.73 -39.26 32.09
N LYS A 121 49.54 -38.45 31.39
CA LYS A 121 51.00 -38.61 31.35
C LYS A 121 51.70 -38.08 32.62
N ASN A 122 51.14 -37.06 33.27
CA ASN A 122 51.68 -36.52 34.53
C ASN A 122 51.29 -37.34 35.77
N VAL A 123 50.19 -38.10 35.71
CA VAL A 123 49.75 -38.98 36.82
C VAL A 123 50.42 -40.36 36.77
N ASN A 124 51.10 -40.70 35.66
CA ASN A 124 51.96 -41.87 35.55
C ASN A 124 53.45 -41.48 35.38
N PRO A 125 54.12 -40.92 36.40
CA PRO A 125 55.55 -41.17 36.52
C PRO A 125 55.72 -42.62 37.00
N LEU A 126 55.88 -43.54 36.04
CA LEU A 126 56.40 -44.87 36.34
C LEU A 126 57.91 -44.76 36.54
N PHE A 127 58.34 -45.15 37.74
CA PHE A 127 59.71 -45.20 38.29
C PHE A 127 60.30 -43.88 38.80
#